data_AF-A0AAE0WG13-F1
#
_entry.id   AF-A0AAE0WG13-F1
#
_cell.length_a   1.000
_cell.length_b   1.000
_cell.length_c   1.000
_cell.angle_alpha   90.00
_cell.angle_beta   90.00
_cell.angle_gamma   90.00
#
_symmetry.space_group_name_H-M   'P 1'
#
loop_
_entity.id
_entity.type
_entity.pdbx_description
1 polymer ?
#
loop_
_entity_poly.entity_id
_entity_poly.type
_entity_poly.pdbx_seq_one_letter_code
_entity_poly.pdbx_strand_id
1 'polypeptide(L)' 'MSLSIHFSEFYGRYCEKELLYRSCGTLPHGTWIKAGCNACQCYDRNMICSPNRYPGC' A
#
# COMPACT_ATOMS: atom_id res chain seq x y z
N MET A 1 -2.09 6.81 -42.59
CA MET A 1 -1.63 7.67 -41.47
C MET A 1 -2.22 7.12 -40.19
N SER A 2 -1.55 6.14 -39.58
CA SER A 2 -1.96 5.62 -38.28
C SER A 2 -1.54 6.62 -37.22
N LEU A 3 -2.49 7.32 -36.59
CA LEU A 3 -2.22 8.10 -35.40
C LEU A 3 -1.89 7.12 -34.27
N SER A 4 -0.61 6.81 -34.11
CA SER A 4 -0.07 6.21 -32.89
C SER A 4 -0.20 7.26 -31.79
N ILE A 5 -1.31 7.21 -31.05
CA ILE A 5 -1.46 7.97 -29.81
C ILE A 5 -0.40 7.41 -28.85
N HIS A 6 0.75 8.07 -28.78
CA HIS A 6 1.71 7.89 -27.71
C HIS A 6 1.01 8.40 -26.44
N PHE A 7 0.34 7.50 -25.73
CA PHE A 7 -0.13 7.77 -24.39
C PHE A 7 1.14 7.81 -23.54
N SER A 8 1.74 8.99 -23.41
CA SER A 8 2.63 9.26 -22.29
C SER A 8 1.83 8.85 -21.06
N GLU A 9 2.18 7.72 -20.45
CA GLU A 9 1.51 7.25 -19.25
C GLU A 9 1.70 8.36 -18.22
N PHE A 10 0.62 9.12 -18.04
CA PHE A 10 0.53 10.16 -17.05
C PHE A 10 0.94 9.54 -15.71
N TYR A 11 2.04 10.03 -15.14
CA TYR A 11 2.40 9.72 -13.75
C TYR A 11 1.33 10.33 -12.84
N GLY A 12 0.27 9.55 -12.60
CA GLY A 12 -0.79 9.79 -11.63
C GLY A 12 -2.08 10.34 -12.23
N ARG A 13 -3.11 9.47 -12.30
CA ARG A 13 -4.55 9.71 -11.98
C ARG A 13 -5.36 8.42 -11.70
N TYR A 14 -4.72 7.25 -11.54
CA TYR A 14 -5.38 5.95 -11.36
C TYR A 14 -5.01 5.18 -10.09
N CYS A 15 -4.33 5.80 -9.11
CA CYS A 15 -3.80 5.01 -7.99
C CYS A 15 -4.73 4.86 -6.78
N GLU A 16 -5.82 5.62 -6.63
CA GLU A 16 -6.69 5.45 -5.44
C GLU A 16 -7.51 4.15 -5.49
N LYS A 17 -8.03 3.82 -6.67
CA LYS A 17 -8.79 2.58 -6.87
C LYS A 17 -7.90 1.35 -6.66
N GLU A 18 -6.69 1.36 -7.21
CA GLU A 18 -5.72 0.28 -7.03
C GLU A 18 -5.19 0.19 -5.59
N LEU A 19 -4.93 1.33 -4.91
CA LEU A 19 -4.51 1.35 -3.51
C LEU A 19 -5.61 0.83 -2.56
N LEU A 20 -6.89 1.10 -2.86
CA LEU A 20 -8.04 0.49 -2.19
C LEU A 20 -8.09 -1.02 -2.42
N TYR A 21 -7.83 -1.49 -3.64
CA TYR A 21 -7.73 -2.94 -3.90
C TYR A 21 -6.52 -3.59 -3.22
N ARG A 22 -5.51 -2.82 -2.84
CA ARG A 22 -4.32 -3.26 -2.11
C ARG A 22 -4.43 -3.09 -0.58
N SER A 23 -5.60 -2.65 -0.08
CA SER A 23 -5.87 -2.46 1.34
C SER A 23 -6.06 -3.80 2.08
N CYS A 24 -5.86 -3.79 3.39
CA CYS A 24 -6.07 -4.94 4.27
C CYS A 24 -7.36 -4.69 5.06
N GLY A 25 -8.50 -4.77 4.36
CA GLY A 25 -9.79 -4.35 4.88
C GLY A 25 -9.88 -2.82 4.98
N THR A 26 -10.06 -2.29 6.19
CA THR A 26 -10.11 -0.85 6.47
C THR A 26 -8.75 -0.17 6.53
N LEU A 27 -7.64 -0.91 6.49
CA LEU A 27 -6.29 -0.35 6.55
C LEU A 27 -5.75 -0.05 5.15
N PRO A 28 -5.41 1.22 4.84
CA PRO A 28 -4.83 1.58 3.55
C PRO A 28 -3.50 0.87 3.32
N HIS A 29 -3.21 0.58 2.05
CA HIS A 29 -1.90 0.06 1.64
C HIS A 29 -0.77 0.98 2.12
N GLY A 30 0.34 0.38 2.59
CA GLY A 30 1.52 1.10 3.07
C GLY A 30 1.39 1.68 4.48
N THR A 31 0.21 1.63 5.09
CA THR A 31 0.00 2.14 6.45
C THR A 31 0.60 1.19 7.49
N TRP A 32 1.38 1.75 8.41
CA TRP A 32 1.89 1.04 9.57
C TRP A 32 0.96 1.22 10.77
N ILE A 33 0.68 0.13 11.47
CA ILE A 33 -0.08 0.13 12.72
C ILE A 33 0.74 -0.49 13.84
N LYS A 34 0.56 0.04 15.05
CA LYS A 34 1.14 -0.52 16.26
C LYS A 34 0.23 -1.62 16.79
N ALA A 35 0.75 -2.83 16.93
CA ALA A 35 0.07 -3.99 17.50
C ALA A 35 0.88 -4.48 18.71
N GLY A 36 0.71 -3.80 19.85
CA GLY A 36 1.51 -4.06 21.05
C GLY A 36 3.00 -3.75 20.82
N CYS A 37 3.84 -4.79 20.94
CA CYS A 37 5.29 -4.76 20.67
C CYS A 37 5.66 -4.86 19.18
N ASN A 38 4.67 -5.21 18.35
CA ASN A 38 4.88 -5.46 16.93
C ASN A 38 4.41 -4.25 16.13
N ALA A 39 5.01 -4.06 14.96
CA ALA A 39 4.49 -3.12 13.97
C ALA A 39 4.03 -3.89 12.75
N CYS A 40 2.79 -3.69 12.36
CA CYS A 40 2.23 -4.34 11.19
C CYS A 40 2.02 -3.32 10.07
N GLN A 41 2.29 -3.73 8.83
CA GLN A 41 2.03 -2.94 7.64
C GLN A 41 1.10 -3.71 6.72
N CYS A 42 0.15 -3.01 6.11
CA CYS A 42 -0.56 -3.56 4.98
C CYS A 42 0.29 -3.44 3.71
N TYR A 43 0.61 -4.56 3.09
CA TYR A 43 1.34 -4.64 1.82
C TYR A 43 0.59 -5.56 0.85
N ASP A 44 0.12 -5.01 -0.26
CA ASP A 44 -0.64 -5.71 -1.31
C ASP A 44 -1.70 -6.71 -0.77
N ARG A 45 -2.67 -6.24 0.01
CA ARG A 45 -3.71 -7.04 0.71
C ARG A 45 -3.21 -8.00 1.80
N ASN A 46 -1.91 -8.07 2.05
CA ASN A 46 -1.33 -8.91 3.09
C ASN A 46 -0.87 -8.07 4.28
N MET A 47 -1.11 -8.58 5.49
CA MET A 47 -0.61 -7.95 6.70
C MET A 47 0.78 -8.51 7.04
N ILE A 48 1.80 -7.66 7.02
CA ILE A 48 3.17 -8.05 7.37
C ILE A 48 3.51 -7.44 8.72
N CYS A 49 3.82 -8.27 9.71
CA CYS A 49 4.16 -7.81 11.06
C CYS A 49 5.64 -8.04 11.37
N SER A 50 6.31 -6.99 11.84
CA SER A 50 7.66 -7.07 12.42
C SER A 50 7.57 -7.17 13.94
N PRO A 51 8.08 -8.24 14.56
CA PRO A 51 8.09 -8.38 16.01
C PRO A 51 9.10 -7.43 16.67
N ASN A 52 8.83 -7.03 17.92
CA ASN A 52 9.73 -6.24 18.78
C ASN A 52 10.27 -4.95 18.11
N ARG A 53 9.42 -4.25 17.35
CA ARG A 53 9.83 -3.03 16.65
C ARG A 53 9.99 -1.84 17.60
N TYR A 54 9.33 -1.87 18.75
CA TYR A 54 9.31 -0.76 19.70
C TYR A 54 10.23 -1.05 20.89
N PRO A 55 11.09 -0.08 21.30
CA PRO A 55 11.96 -0.25 22.46
C PRO A 55 11.14 -0.38 23.75
N GLY A 56 11.54 -1.30 24.63
CA GLY A 56 10.79 -1.65 25.85
C GLY A 56 9.89 -2.88 25.67
N CYS A 57 9.96 -3.49 24.50
CA CYS A 57 9.71 -4.90 24.23
C CYS A 57 11.07 -5.55 23.86
#